data_AF-A0A5R2MWT5-F1
#
_entry.id   AF-A0A5R2MWT5-F1
#
_cell.length_a   1.000
_cell.length_b   1.000
_cell.length_c   1.000
_cell.angle_alpha   90.00
_cell.angle_beta   90.00
_cell.angle_gamma   90.00
#
_symmetry.space_group_name_H-M   'P 1'
#
loop_
_entity.id
_entity.type
_entity.pdbx_description
1 polymer ?
#
loop_
_entity_poly.entity_id
_entity_poly.type
_entity_poly.pdbx_seq_one_letter_code
_entity_poly.pdbx_strand_id
1 'polypeptide(L)'
;EAMCFVETAFKNNPTAPDHDTIATAVFSQPEIGTVGLSEDEAVKRFADIEIYRASFRPMRHTLSGRDEKMLIKLVVDGASRKVLGAHILGPDAGEMAQLLGIPLKAGLTKDDF
;
A
#
# COMPACT_ATOMS: atom_id res chain seq x y z
N GLU A 1 1.14 -18.78 0.27
CA GLU A 1 1.76 -19.86 1.08
C GLU A 1 1.61 -21.24 0.47
N ALA A 2 0.39 -21.79 0.31
CA ALA A 2 0.20 -23.15 -0.20
C ALA A 2 0.86 -23.41 -1.57
N MET A 3 0.76 -22.45 -2.50
CA MET A 3 1.44 -22.58 -3.80
C MET A 3 2.97 -22.60 -3.67
N CYS A 4 3.55 -21.79 -2.78
CA CYS A 4 4.98 -21.80 -2.48
C CYS A 4 5.42 -23.16 -1.89
N PHE A 5 4.59 -23.75 -1.03
CA PHE A 5 4.80 -25.11 -0.53
C PHE A 5 4.77 -26.14 -1.67
N VAL A 6 3.80 -26.05 -2.60
CA VAL A 6 3.73 -26.98 -3.75
C VAL A 6 4.98 -26.89 -4.63
N GLU A 7 5.45 -25.68 -4.93
CA GLU A 7 6.71 -25.46 -5.67
C GLU A 7 7.90 -26.13 -4.98
N THR A 8 8.01 -25.94 -3.66
CA THR A 8 9.12 -26.45 -2.86
C THR A 8 9.08 -27.97 -2.68
N ALA A 9 7.94 -28.51 -2.28
CA ALA A 9 7.79 -29.92 -1.89
C ALA A 9 7.66 -30.87 -3.09
N PHE A 10 7.04 -30.41 -4.18
CA PHE A 10 6.68 -31.30 -5.31
C PHE A 10 7.31 -30.92 -6.65
N LYS A 11 7.83 -29.70 -6.81
CA LYS A 11 8.40 -29.23 -8.10
C LYS A 11 9.90 -28.92 -8.06
N ASN A 12 10.57 -29.21 -6.93
CA ASN A 12 11.99 -28.94 -6.74
C ASN A 12 12.37 -27.46 -7.03
N ASN A 13 11.46 -26.54 -6.73
CA ASN A 13 11.62 -25.10 -6.92
C ASN A 13 11.42 -24.40 -5.57
N PRO A 14 12.46 -24.34 -4.70
CA PRO A 14 12.35 -23.74 -3.38
C PRO A 14 11.84 -22.30 -3.48
N THR A 15 10.63 -22.08 -2.97
CA THR A 15 9.92 -20.80 -3.08
C THR A 15 9.32 -20.46 -1.73
N ALA A 16 9.60 -19.25 -1.22
CA ALA A 16 9.00 -18.72 -0.01
C ALA A 16 7.95 -17.65 -0.35
N PRO A 17 6.85 -17.56 0.41
CA PRO A 17 5.93 -16.43 0.30
C PRO A 17 6.62 -15.14 0.77
N ASP A 18 6.33 -14.04 0.10
CA ASP A 18 6.69 -12.70 0.58
C ASP A 18 5.49 -12.10 1.31
N HIS A 19 5.74 -11.64 2.54
CA HIS A 19 4.72 -11.06 3.41
C HIS A 19 4.83 -9.55 3.58
N ASP A 20 5.87 -8.90 3.02
CA ASP A 20 6.12 -7.48 3.24
C ASP A 20 5.17 -6.59 2.42
N THR A 21 4.72 -7.03 1.24
CA THR A 21 3.90 -6.23 0.32
C THR A 21 2.52 -6.83 0.03
N ILE A 22 1.90 -7.44 1.04
CA ILE A 22 0.52 -7.96 0.91
C ILE A 22 -0.47 -6.78 0.95
N ALA A 23 -1.20 -6.57 -0.13
CA ALA A 23 -2.31 -5.61 -0.15
C ALA A 23 -3.44 -6.09 0.76
N THR A 24 -3.93 -5.21 1.62
CA THR A 24 -4.95 -5.50 2.63
C THR A 24 -6.03 -4.42 2.62
N ALA A 25 -7.28 -4.83 2.78
CA ALA A 25 -8.43 -3.94 2.84
C ALA A 25 -9.24 -4.14 4.13
N VAL A 26 -9.80 -3.05 4.66
CA VAL A 26 -10.80 -3.06 5.74
C VAL A 26 -12.06 -2.42 5.18
N PHE A 27 -13.14 -3.21 5.09
CA PHE A 27 -14.42 -2.81 4.52
C PHE A 27 -15.28 -2.05 5.55
N SER A 28 -14.74 -0.96 6.10
CA SER A 28 -15.47 0.03 6.89
C SER A 28 -16.19 1.05 5.98
N GLN A 29 -16.90 2.01 6.58
CA GLN A 29 -17.49 3.15 5.86
C GLN A 29 -16.86 4.46 6.35
N PRO A 30 -15.94 5.09 5.57
CA PRO A 30 -15.34 4.62 4.31
C PRO A 30 -14.35 3.46 4.46
N GLU A 31 -13.98 2.84 3.33
CA GLU A 31 -13.02 1.74 3.28
C GLU A 31 -11.59 2.21 3.58
N ILE A 32 -10.75 1.27 4.02
CA ILE A 32 -9.31 1.45 4.15
C ILE A 32 -8.61 0.43 3.25
N GLY A 33 -7.58 0.88 2.55
CA GLY A 33 -6.69 0.05 1.76
C GLY A 33 -5.24 0.35 2.13
N THR A 34 -4.43 -0.68 2.36
CA THR A 34 -3.03 -0.52 2.75
C THR A 34 -2.14 -1.59 2.12
N VAL A 35 -0.89 -1.24 1.86
CA VAL A 35 0.18 -2.16 1.47
C VAL A 35 1.53 -1.65 1.98
N GLY A 36 2.40 -2.56 2.39
CA GLY A 36 3.73 -2.21 2.91
C GLY A 36 3.69 -1.65 4.34
N LEU A 37 4.72 -0.89 4.69
CA LEU A 37 4.96 -0.42 6.06
C LEU A 37 4.03 0.73 6.46
N SER A 38 3.58 0.70 7.70
CA SER A 38 3.12 1.90 8.38
C SER A 38 4.29 2.84 8.67
N GLU A 39 3.97 4.11 8.95
CA GLU A 39 4.96 5.12 9.34
C GLU A 39 5.71 4.71 10.63
N ASP A 40 4.96 4.22 11.64
CA ASP A 40 5.52 3.75 12.91
C ASP A 40 6.46 2.53 12.76
N GLU A 41 6.23 1.69 11.75
CA GLU A 41 7.13 0.58 11.41
C GLU A 41 8.33 1.06 10.60
N ALA A 42 8.13 2.01 9.69
CA ALA A 42 9.18 2.54 8.84
C ALA A 42 10.24 3.28 9.66
N VAL A 43 9.84 4.14 10.61
CA VAL A 43 10.78 4.86 11.49
C VAL A 43 11.62 3.94 12.39
N LYS A 44 11.20 2.70 12.61
CA LYS A 44 11.97 1.68 13.36
C LYS A 44 13.00 0.98 12.48
N ARG A 45 12.83 0.99 11.16
CA ARG A 45 13.65 0.24 10.19
C ARG A 45 14.57 1.13 9.36
N PHE A 46 14.23 2.40 9.17
CA PHE A 46 14.94 3.34 8.32
C PHE A 46 15.30 4.61 9.09
N ALA A 47 16.45 5.20 8.75
CA ALA A 47 16.98 6.40 9.41
C ALA A 47 16.34 7.70 8.91
N ASP A 48 15.87 7.71 7.66
CA ASP A 48 15.27 8.86 7.00
C ASP A 48 14.00 8.44 6.27
N ILE A 49 12.88 9.07 6.60
CA ILE A 49 11.55 8.75 6.06
C ILE A 49 10.87 10.03 5.61
N GLU A 50 10.35 10.01 4.40
CA GLU A 50 9.50 11.05 3.85
C GLU A 50 8.03 10.59 3.80
N ILE A 51 7.13 11.47 4.25
CA ILE A 51 5.70 11.21 4.26
C ILE A 51 5.01 12.14 3.27
N TYR A 52 4.38 11.55 2.25
CA TYR A 52 3.57 12.26 1.28
C TYR A 52 2.11 12.01 1.59
N ARG A 53 1.33 13.07 1.80
CA ARG A 53 -0.09 12.95 2.17
C ARG A 53 -0.95 13.91 1.36
N ALA A 54 -2.04 13.39 0.81
CA ALA A 54 -3.10 14.17 0.20
C ALA A 54 -4.42 13.90 0.90
N SER A 55 -5.23 14.94 1.11
CA SER A 55 -6.61 14.80 1.55
C SER A 55 -7.50 15.73 0.74
N PHE A 56 -8.56 15.19 0.16
CA PHE A 56 -9.43 15.91 -0.75
C PHE A 56 -10.84 15.33 -0.73
N ARG A 57 -11.81 16.11 -1.23
CA ARG A 57 -13.17 15.62 -1.45
C ARG A 57 -13.25 14.99 -2.85
N PRO A 58 -13.59 13.70 -2.98
CA PRO A 58 -13.74 13.07 -4.29
C PRO A 58 -14.71 13.84 -5.18
N MET A 59 -14.38 14.02 -6.47
CA MET A 59 -15.25 14.75 -7.40
C MET A 59 -16.66 14.19 -7.47
N ARG A 60 -16.80 12.86 -7.39
CA ARG A 60 -18.10 12.15 -7.35
C ARG A 60 -19.00 12.61 -6.20
N HIS A 61 -18.42 13.11 -5.11
CA HIS A 61 -19.18 13.61 -3.97
C HIS A 61 -19.75 15.03 -4.21
N THR A 62 -19.21 15.78 -5.18
CA THR A 62 -19.64 17.16 -5.49
C THR A 62 -21.12 17.25 -5.83
N LEU A 63 -21.64 16.33 -6.65
CA LEU A 63 -23.06 16.32 -7.03
C LEU A 63 -23.95 15.76 -5.92
N SER A 64 -23.45 14.76 -5.18
CA SER A 64 -24.21 14.11 -4.09
C SER A 64 -24.33 14.94 -2.81
N GLY A 65 -23.53 16.02 -2.67
CA GLY A 65 -23.47 16.85 -1.46
C GLY A 65 -22.79 16.17 -0.25
N ARG A 66 -22.16 15.00 -0.43
CA ARG A 66 -21.44 14.31 0.65
C ARG A 66 -20.15 15.04 1.01
N ASP A 67 -19.87 15.17 2.30
CA ASP A 67 -18.64 15.80 2.82
C ASP A 67 -17.52 14.82 3.16
N GLU A 68 -17.75 13.53 2.92
CA GLU A 68 -16.76 12.48 3.12
C GLU A 68 -15.49 12.73 2.27
N LYS A 69 -14.34 12.74 2.93
CA LYS A 69 -13.03 12.98 2.32
C LYS A 69 -12.29 11.69 2.06
N MET A 70 -11.46 11.74 1.02
CA MET A 70 -10.43 10.75 0.78
C MET A 70 -9.12 11.22 1.40
N LEU A 71 -8.30 10.26 1.82
CA LEU A 71 -6.93 10.45 2.27
C LEU A 71 -6.06 9.41 1.59
N ILE A 72 -4.92 9.85 1.07
CA ILE A 72 -3.86 8.99 0.53
C ILE A 72 -2.57 9.37 1.25
N LYS A 73 -1.81 8.38 1.70
CA LYS A 73 -0.50 8.54 2.32
C LYS A 73 0.50 7.56 1.70
N LEU A 74 1.66 8.05 1.27
CA LEU A 74 2.82 7.25 0.93
C LEU A 74 3.89 7.42 2.00
N VAL A 75 4.53 6.30 2.36
CA VAL A 75 5.71 6.23 3.22
C VAL A 75 6.90 5.94 2.31
N VAL A 76 7.91 6.78 2.32
CA VAL A 76 9.04 6.73 1.39
C VAL A 76 10.35 6.74 2.16
N ASP A 77 11.31 5.91 1.76
CA ASP A 77 12.69 6.00 2.26
C ASP A 77 13.36 7.26 1.70
N GLY A 78 13.81 8.16 2.57
CA GLY A 78 14.45 9.42 2.14
C GLY A 78 15.76 9.21 1.40
N ALA A 79 16.49 8.13 1.70
CA ALA A 79 17.78 7.84 1.07
C ALA A 79 17.62 7.25 -0.35
N SER A 80 16.79 6.21 -0.50
CA SER A 80 16.63 5.51 -1.79
C SER A 80 15.44 5.98 -2.62
N ARG A 81 14.58 6.85 -2.07
CA ARG A 81 13.31 7.29 -2.67
C ARG A 81 12.29 6.16 -2.89
N LYS A 82 12.56 4.94 -2.43
CA LYS A 82 11.64 3.80 -2.57
C LYS A 82 10.36 4.01 -1.77
N VAL A 83 9.23 3.68 -2.38
CA VAL A 83 7.95 3.67 -1.66
C VAL A 83 7.88 2.41 -0.78
N LEU A 84 7.89 2.62 0.53
CA LEU A 84 7.87 1.57 1.55
C LEU A 84 6.46 1.14 1.96
N GLY A 85 5.50 2.04 1.81
CA GLY A 85 4.11 1.81 2.22
C GLY A 85 3.14 2.78 1.56
N ALA A 86 1.91 2.33 1.35
CA ALA A 86 0.83 3.15 0.83
C ALA A 86 -0.46 2.88 1.60
N HIS A 87 -1.16 3.95 1.98
CA HIS A 87 -2.33 3.91 2.86
C HIS A 87 -3.41 4.82 2.31
N ILE A 88 -4.61 4.27 2.12
CA ILE A 88 -5.76 4.96 1.56
C ILE A 88 -6.94 4.80 2.51
N LEU A 89 -7.62 5.92 2.78
CA LEU A 89 -8.93 5.94 3.44
C LEU A 89 -9.89 6.67 2.53
N GLY A 90 -10.96 6.00 2.12
CA GLY A 90 -11.94 6.56 1.21
C GLY A 90 -12.62 5.50 0.37
N PRO A 91 -13.44 5.92 -0.60
CA PRO A 91 -14.07 4.97 -1.50
C PRO A 91 -13.09 4.18 -2.36
N ASP A 92 -13.43 2.93 -2.61
CA ASP A 92 -12.67 2.03 -3.50
C ASP A 92 -11.23 1.81 -3.02
N ALA A 93 -10.95 2.05 -1.73
CA ALA A 93 -9.61 1.98 -1.17
C ALA A 93 -9.04 0.55 -1.24
N GLY A 94 -9.89 -0.48 -1.11
CA GLY A 94 -9.47 -1.87 -1.26
C GLY A 94 -8.95 -2.18 -2.67
N GLU A 95 -9.64 -1.70 -3.70
CA GLU A 95 -9.22 -1.85 -5.10
C GLU A 95 -7.91 -1.09 -5.37
N MET A 96 -7.78 0.12 -4.84
CA MET A 96 -6.56 0.91 -4.99
C MET A 96 -5.35 0.28 -4.29
N ALA A 97 -5.54 -0.35 -3.13
CA ALA A 97 -4.46 -1.06 -2.44
C ALA A 97 -3.90 -2.21 -3.30
N GLN A 98 -4.76 -2.93 -4.01
CA GLN A 98 -4.34 -3.98 -4.94
C GLN A 98 -3.50 -3.43 -6.09
N LEU A 99 -3.91 -2.29 -6.68
CA LEU A 99 -3.13 -1.62 -7.74
C LEU A 99 -1.77 -1.17 -7.23
N LEU A 100 -1.70 -0.61 -6.02
CA LEU A 100 -0.47 -0.12 -5.41
C LEU A 100 0.45 -1.24 -4.93
N GLY A 101 -0.07 -2.45 -4.68
CA GLY A 101 0.76 -3.59 -4.31
C GLY A 101 1.78 -3.97 -5.39
N ILE A 102 1.46 -3.76 -6.66
CA ILE A 102 2.36 -4.05 -7.79
C ILE A 102 3.63 -3.18 -7.76
N PRO A 103 3.56 -1.82 -7.77
CA PRO A 103 4.75 -0.99 -7.75
C PRO A 103 5.55 -1.09 -6.43
N LEU A 104 4.89 -1.31 -5.28
CA LEU A 104 5.61 -1.58 -4.03
C LEU A 104 6.40 -2.89 -4.11
N LYS A 105 5.80 -3.96 -4.63
CA LYS A 105 6.47 -5.25 -4.84
C LYS A 105 7.65 -5.14 -5.82
N ALA A 106 7.51 -4.30 -6.85
CA ALA A 106 8.59 -4.00 -7.79
C ALA A 106 9.69 -3.10 -7.21
N GLY A 107 9.48 -2.52 -6.03
CA GLY A 107 10.45 -1.65 -5.35
C GLY A 107 10.64 -0.30 -6.04
N LEU A 108 9.57 0.24 -6.64
CA LEU A 108 9.60 1.51 -7.36
C LEU A 108 9.81 2.71 -6.43
N THR A 109 10.31 3.79 -7.03
CA THR A 109 10.60 5.04 -6.34
C THR A 109 9.41 5.99 -6.37
N LYS A 110 9.43 7.02 -5.53
CA LYS A 110 8.40 8.08 -5.54
C LYS A 110 8.32 8.78 -6.90
N ASP A 111 9.38 8.79 -7.70
CA ASP A 111 9.40 9.47 -8.99
C ASP A 111 8.67 8.65 -10.08
N ASP A 112 8.45 7.35 -9.83
CA ASP A 112 7.65 6.47 -10.69
C ASP A 112 6.13 6.57 -10.41
N PHE A 113 5.72 7.22 -9.31
CA PHE A 113 4.33 7.36 -8.83
C PHE A 113 3.75 8.74 -9.15
#